data_AF-A0A0F7ZJC4-F1
#
_entry.id   AF-A0A0F7ZJC4-F1
#
_cell.length_a   1.000
_cell.length_b   1.000
_cell.length_c   1.000
_cell.angle_alpha   90.00
_cell.angle_beta   90.00
_cell.angle_gamma   90.00
#
_symmetry.space_group_name_H-M   'P 1'
#
loop_
_entity.id
_entity.type
_entity.pdbx_description
1 polymer ?
#
loop_
_entity_poly.entity_id
_entity_poly.type
_entity_poly.pdbx_seq_one_letter_code
_entity_poly.pdbx_strand_id
1 'polypeptide(L)'
;MAFDKYTGPVFLTTADGRKIVLILPVDRDFLVGATLCTRTQFPLIVCYAITVHKSQSITEGMIVTDLSCRDFQTGLSYVAVSRVKTLQGLMLDAPFDRNHLTYASPPEGIKMKMRDQQLRKRQVLTQNPYKVGHEST
;
A
#
# COMPACT_ATOMS: atom_id res chain seq x y z
N MET A 1 28.02 3.05 -5.06
CA MET A 1 26.91 2.24 -4.51
C MET A 1 26.49 1.26 -5.60
N ALA A 2 26.49 -0.03 -5.30
CA ALA A 2 25.87 -1.04 -6.16
C ALA A 2 24.44 -1.28 -5.64
N PHE A 3 23.49 -1.49 -6.53
CA PHE A 3 22.12 -1.86 -6.15
C PHE A 3 21.99 -3.37 -6.24
N ASP A 4 22.01 -4.06 -5.10
CA ASP A 4 22.15 -5.53 -5.02
C ASP A 4 21.05 -6.31 -5.76
N LYS A 5 19.88 -5.71 -5.96
CA LYS A 5 18.71 -6.32 -6.61
C LYS A 5 18.34 -5.68 -7.95
N TYR A 6 19.19 -4.82 -8.51
CA TYR A 6 18.88 -4.13 -9.76
C TYR A 6 19.21 -4.99 -10.98
N THR A 7 18.18 -5.47 -11.66
CA THR A 7 18.27 -6.25 -12.91
C THR A 7 17.99 -5.40 -14.16
N GLY A 8 17.89 -4.07 -14.01
CA GLY A 8 17.57 -3.16 -15.11
C GLY A 8 18.78 -2.83 -16.01
N PRO A 9 18.56 -2.00 -17.04
CA PRO A 9 19.60 -1.61 -17.98
C PRO A 9 20.69 -0.78 -17.30
N VAL A 10 21.95 -1.06 -17.66
CA VAL A 10 23.14 -0.37 -17.17
C VAL A 10 23.69 0.48 -18.30
N PHE A 11 24.05 1.73 -18.01
CA PHE A 11 24.54 2.66 -19.02
C PHE A 11 26.03 2.52 -19.29
N LEU A 12 26.83 2.35 -18.23
CA LEU A 12 28.28 2.25 -18.32
C LEU A 12 28.80 1.18 -17.35
N THR A 13 29.81 0.44 -17.79
CA THR A 13 30.58 -0.46 -16.94
C THR A 13 31.98 0.12 -16.83
N THR A 14 32.42 0.49 -15.63
CA THR A 14 33.79 0.96 -15.39
C THR A 14 34.79 -0.17 -15.73
N ALA A 15 36.05 0.17 -16.02
CA ALA A 15 37.13 -0.83 -16.21
C ALA A 15 37.19 -1.86 -15.06
N ASP A 16 36.78 -1.46 -13.85
CA ASP A 16 36.67 -2.31 -12.65
C ASP A 16 35.40 -3.18 -12.59
N GLY A 17 34.60 -3.26 -13.66
CA GLY A 17 33.37 -4.06 -13.73
C GLY A 17 32.15 -3.47 -12.99
N ARG A 18 32.25 -2.25 -12.46
CA ARG A 18 31.14 -1.60 -11.74
C ARG A 18 30.06 -1.11 -12.70
N LYS A 19 28.83 -1.53 -12.45
CA LYS A 19 27.62 -1.10 -13.20
C LYS A 19 27.19 0.29 -12.74
N ILE A 20 27.12 1.25 -13.67
CA ILE A 20 26.65 2.62 -13.41
C ILE A 20 25.22 2.76 -13.97
N VAL A 21 24.32 3.17 -13.09
CA VAL A 21 22.92 3.48 -13.41
C VAL A 21 22.70 4.97 -13.17
N LEU A 22 22.36 5.70 -14.23
CA LEU A 22 22.06 7.12 -14.13
C LEU A 22 20.63 7.32 -13.65
N ILE A 23 20.46 8.11 -12.59
CA ILE A 23 19.16 8.56 -12.11
C ILE A 23 19.01 9.99 -12.60
N LEU A 24 18.08 10.21 -13.52
CA LEU A 24 17.86 11.53 -14.11
C LEU A 24 16.80 12.30 -13.31
N PRO A 25 16.89 13.64 -13.25
CA PRO A 25 15.81 14.45 -12.72
C PRO A 25 14.58 14.29 -13.60
N VAL A 26 13.40 14.34 -12.98
CA VAL A 26 12.11 14.12 -13.63
C VAL A 26 11.18 15.27 -13.30
N ASP A 27 10.47 15.75 -14.31
CA ASP A 27 9.44 16.76 -14.17
C ASP A 27 8.08 16.12 -13.82
N ARG A 28 7.37 16.76 -12.91
CA ARG A 28 6.03 16.39 -12.48
C ARG A 28 5.15 17.62 -12.39
N ASP A 29 4.05 17.60 -13.12
CA ASP A 29 3.04 18.63 -13.09
C ASP A 29 1.98 18.32 -12.02
N PHE A 30 1.53 19.35 -11.31
CA PHE A 30 0.50 19.26 -10.29
C PHE A 30 -0.28 20.57 -10.19
N LEU A 31 -1.51 20.48 -9.67
CA LEU A 31 -2.36 21.64 -9.43
C LEU A 31 -2.24 22.08 -7.97
N VAL A 32 -2.06 23.38 -7.76
CA VAL A 32 -2.21 24.03 -6.45
C VAL A 32 -3.39 24.97 -6.55
N GLY A 33 -4.56 24.53 -6.05
CA GLY A 33 -5.83 25.21 -6.30
C GLY A 33 -6.20 25.15 -7.78
N ALA A 34 -6.14 26.29 -8.48
CA ALA A 34 -6.40 26.38 -9.92
C ALA A 34 -5.13 26.62 -10.76
N THR A 35 -3.96 26.76 -10.14
CA THR A 35 -2.71 27.05 -10.84
C THR A 35 -1.98 25.77 -11.20
N LEU A 36 -1.57 25.65 -12.47
CA LEU A 36 -0.69 24.58 -12.94
C LEU A 36 0.75 24.88 -12.53
N CYS A 37 1.39 23.95 -11.83
CA CYS A 37 2.77 24.05 -11.37
C CYS A 37 3.56 22.81 -11.79
N THR A 38 4.87 22.98 -11.98
CA THR A 38 5.80 21.90 -12.34
C THR A 38 6.92 21.81 -11.30
N ARG A 39 7.33 20.58 -10.94
CA ARG A 39 8.49 20.32 -10.09
C ARG A 39 9.45 19.36 -10.77
N THR A 40 10.70 19.80 -10.90
CA THR A 40 11.85 19.00 -11.32
C THR A 40 12.57 18.44 -10.10
N GLN A 41 12.66 17.12 -9.98
CA GLN A 41 13.40 16.48 -8.88
C GLN A 41 13.92 15.09 -9.29
N PHE A 42 14.98 14.61 -8.63
CA PHE A 42 15.32 13.20 -8.73
C PHE A 42 14.19 12.35 -8.13
N PRO A 43 13.79 11.23 -8.75
CA PRO A 43 12.73 10.36 -8.27
C PRO A 43 13.23 9.47 -7.11
N LEU A 44 13.78 10.10 -6.07
CA LEU A 44 14.35 9.44 -4.90
C LEU A 44 13.70 9.99 -3.64
N ILE A 45 13.42 9.08 -2.71
CA ILE A 45 12.95 9.40 -1.37
C ILE A 45 13.71 8.53 -0.37
N VAL A 46 13.96 9.06 0.82
CA VAL A 46 14.45 8.24 1.94
C VAL A 46 13.35 7.27 2.33
N CYS A 47 13.67 5.97 2.38
CA CYS A 47 12.69 4.90 2.61
C CYS A 47 12.90 4.11 3.91
N TYR A 48 13.82 4.54 4.79
CA TYR A 48 13.99 3.93 6.11
C TYR A 48 12.75 4.11 7.01
N ALA A 49 12.08 5.25 6.88
CA ALA A 49 10.82 5.53 7.54
C ALA A 49 9.83 6.05 6.49
N ILE A 50 8.68 5.40 6.39
CA ILE A 50 7.60 5.78 5.49
C ILE A 50 6.29 5.78 6.25
N THR A 51 5.34 6.59 5.81
CA THR A 51 3.99 6.57 6.41
C THR A 51 3.28 5.26 6.09
N VAL A 52 2.40 4.83 6.98
CA VAL A 52 1.58 3.61 6.80
C VAL A 52 0.79 3.62 5.48
N HIS A 53 0.37 4.81 5.04
CA HIS A 53 -0.27 4.98 3.74
C HIS A 53 0.65 4.66 2.56
N LYS A 54 1.92 5.07 2.64
CA LYS A 54 2.92 4.82 1.59
C LYS A 54 3.41 3.38 1.60
N SER A 55 3.32 2.67 2.72
CA SER A 55 3.67 1.26 2.82
C SER A 55 2.56 0.31 2.33
N GLN A 56 1.38 0.83 1.96
CA GLN A 56 0.33 0.00 1.37
C GLN A 56 0.89 -0.69 0.12
N SER A 57 0.85 -2.03 0.09
CA SER A 57 1.44 -2.94 -0.92
C SER A 57 2.91 -3.36 -0.73
N ILE A 58 3.63 -2.77 0.22
CA ILE A 58 5.00 -3.20 0.56
C ILE A 58 4.91 -4.34 1.57
N THR A 59 5.82 -5.32 1.49
CA THR A 59 5.99 -6.38 2.48
C THR A 59 7.45 -6.37 2.92
N GLU A 60 7.69 -6.18 4.20
CA GLU A 60 9.04 -6.15 4.76
C GLU A 60 9.26 -7.30 5.75
N GLY A 61 10.54 -7.66 5.93
CA GLY A 61 10.93 -8.71 6.86
C GLY A 61 10.88 -8.26 8.33
N MET A 62 11.21 -6.99 8.58
CA MET A 62 11.22 -6.38 9.90
C MET A 62 10.67 -4.97 9.83
N ILE A 63 9.83 -4.59 10.78
CA ILE A 63 9.22 -3.26 10.87
C ILE A 63 9.17 -2.81 12.32
N VAL A 64 9.50 -1.54 12.53
CA VAL A 64 9.24 -0.81 13.75
C VAL A 64 8.06 0.13 13.49
N THR A 65 7.03 0.08 14.33
CA THR A 65 5.86 0.95 14.21
C THR A 65 5.36 1.44 15.56
N ASP A 66 4.85 2.65 15.60
CA ASP A 66 4.21 3.23 16.77
C ASP A 66 2.68 3.28 16.54
N LEU A 67 1.94 2.61 17.43
CA LEU A 67 0.47 2.55 17.44
C LEU A 67 -0.14 3.26 18.67
N SER A 68 0.65 4.06 19.40
CA SER A 68 0.22 4.77 20.60
C SER A 68 -0.95 5.72 20.32
N CYS A 69 -0.93 6.40 19.17
CA CYS A 69 -1.98 7.30 18.73
C CYS A 69 -3.12 6.55 18.05
N ARG A 70 -4.35 7.04 18.23
CA ARG A 70 -5.52 6.50 17.53
C ARG A 70 -5.41 6.75 16.03
N ASP A 71 -5.77 5.73 15.24
CA ASP A 71 -5.93 5.81 13.79
C ASP A 71 -6.78 7.03 13.37
N PHE A 72 -6.21 7.95 12.60
CA PHE A 72 -6.97 9.05 12.00
C PHE A 72 -7.93 8.57 10.90
N GLN A 73 -7.55 7.48 10.22
CA GLN A 73 -8.38 6.79 9.24
C GLN A 73 -8.46 5.32 9.62
N THR A 74 -9.65 4.74 9.49
CA THR A 74 -9.89 3.36 9.91
C THR A 74 -8.99 2.36 9.21
N GLY A 75 -8.26 1.58 10.03
CA GLY A 75 -7.53 0.40 9.60
C GLY A 75 -6.05 0.66 9.33
N LEU A 76 -5.51 1.81 9.71
CA LEU A 76 -4.08 2.09 9.57
C LEU A 76 -3.23 1.21 10.47
N SER A 77 -3.63 1.02 11.73
CA SER A 77 -2.96 0.08 12.63
C SER A 77 -2.90 -1.34 12.03
N TYR A 78 -3.98 -1.80 11.41
CA TYR A 78 -4.00 -3.08 10.69
C TYR A 78 -3.08 -3.08 9.46
N VAL A 79 -3.08 -2.01 8.67
CA VAL A 79 -2.19 -1.88 7.51
C VAL A 79 -0.74 -1.95 7.96
N ALA A 80 -0.35 -1.25 9.03
CA ALA A 80 1.01 -1.26 9.57
C ALA A 80 1.47 -2.68 9.96
N VAL A 81 0.66 -3.38 10.77
CA VAL A 81 0.99 -4.74 11.25
C VAL A 81 0.97 -5.77 10.11
N SER A 82 0.06 -5.63 9.15
CA SER A 82 -0.03 -6.55 8.00
C SER A 82 1.11 -6.43 6.99
N ARG A 83 2.06 -5.49 7.18
CA ARG A 83 3.24 -5.37 6.32
C ARG A 83 4.32 -6.40 6.65
N VAL A 84 4.29 -7.03 7.83
CA VAL A 84 5.24 -8.06 8.25
C VAL A 84 4.64 -9.45 8.12
N LYS A 85 5.48 -10.44 7.78
CA LYS A 85 5.04 -11.84 7.62
C LYS A 85 5.00 -12.63 8.93
N THR A 86 5.85 -12.27 9.89
CA THR A 86 6.02 -12.98 11.16
C THR A 86 5.96 -12.01 12.32
N LEU A 87 5.50 -12.49 13.47
CA LEU A 87 5.42 -11.65 14.68
C LEU A 87 6.81 -11.23 15.18
N GLN A 88 7.84 -12.08 14.98
CA GLN A 88 9.22 -11.77 15.33
C GLN A 88 9.79 -10.58 14.55
N GLY A 89 9.23 -10.30 13.36
CA GLY A 89 9.63 -9.14 12.57
C GLY A 89 8.93 -7.84 12.98
N LEU A 90 7.99 -7.88 13.92
CA LEU A 90 7.22 -6.70 14.34
C LEU A 90 7.76 -6.17 15.68
N MET A 91 8.16 -4.89 15.69
CA MET A 91 8.43 -4.15 16.90
C MET A 91 7.42 -3.02 17.07
N LEU A 92 6.81 -2.95 18.24
CA LEU A 92 5.96 -1.83 18.65
C LEU A 92 6.80 -0.91 19.52
N ASP A 93 6.98 0.33 19.07
CA ASP A 93 7.88 1.29 19.72
C ASP A 93 7.32 1.81 21.06
N ALA A 94 5.99 1.85 21.18
CA ALA A 94 5.29 2.28 22.38
C ALA A 94 4.10 1.37 22.72
N PRO A 95 3.73 1.26 24.01
CA PRO A 95 2.50 0.61 24.40
C PRO A 95 1.29 1.39 23.86
N PHE A 96 0.22 0.67 23.53
CA PHE A 96 -1.02 1.26 23.01
C PHE A 96 -2.24 0.71 23.74
N ASP A 97 -3.29 1.50 23.85
CA ASP A 97 -4.57 1.03 24.38
C ASP A 97 -5.31 0.24 23.29
N ARG A 98 -5.77 -0.96 23.63
CA ARG A 98 -6.61 -1.79 22.76
C ARG A 98 -7.87 -1.04 22.29
N ASN A 99 -8.38 -0.11 23.08
CA ASN A 99 -9.53 0.72 22.71
C ASN A 99 -9.27 1.55 21.45
N HIS A 100 -8.00 1.86 21.12
CA HIS A 100 -7.65 2.58 19.89
C HIS A 100 -7.90 1.74 18.62
N LEU A 101 -7.89 0.41 18.73
CA LEU A 101 -8.13 -0.50 17.62
C LEU A 101 -9.62 -0.78 17.37
N THR A 102 -10.46 -0.52 18.37
CA THR A 102 -11.89 -0.82 18.32
C THR A 102 -12.73 0.43 18.16
N TYR A 103 -13.86 0.30 17.46
CA TYR A 103 -14.82 1.38 17.29
C TYR A 103 -16.11 1.01 18.02
N ALA A 104 -16.55 1.85 18.96
CA ALA A 104 -17.84 1.66 19.65
C ALA A 104 -19.02 1.74 18.68
N SER A 105 -18.92 2.60 17.66
CA SER A 105 -19.82 2.64 16.52
C SER A 105 -19.00 2.60 15.22
N PRO A 106 -19.38 1.78 14.21
CA PRO A 106 -18.63 1.72 12.97
C PRO A 106 -18.66 3.08 12.25
N PRO A 107 -17.52 3.60 11.78
CA PRO A 107 -17.48 4.75 10.87
C PRO A 107 -18.35 4.53 9.63
N GLU A 108 -18.90 5.60 9.05
CA GLU A 108 -19.80 5.51 7.88
C GLU A 108 -19.19 4.74 6.71
N GLY A 109 -17.88 4.87 6.48
CA GLY A 109 -17.16 4.10 5.46
C GLY A 109 -17.26 2.59 5.67
N ILE A 110 -17.22 2.11 6.92
CA ILE A 110 -17.39 0.68 7.23
C ILE A 110 -18.85 0.27 7.04
N LYS A 111 -19.81 1.10 7.50
CA LYS A 111 -21.24 0.81 7.30
C LYS A 111 -21.58 0.68 5.82
N MET A 112 -21.05 1.56 4.97
CA MET A 112 -21.22 1.47 3.52
C MET A 112 -20.65 0.17 2.94
N LYS A 113 -19.43 -0.23 3.34
CA LYS A 113 -18.84 -1.52 2.93
C LYS A 113 -19.67 -2.72 3.39
N MET A 114 -20.21 -2.68 4.60
CA MET A 114 -21.08 -3.75 5.11
C MET A 114 -22.37 -3.86 4.31
N ARG A 115 -23.00 -2.73 3.94
CA ARG A 115 -24.18 -2.72 3.07
C ARG A 115 -23.86 -3.28 1.68
N ASP A 116 -22.76 -2.85 1.06
CA ASP A 116 -22.31 -3.37 -0.23
C ASP A 116 -22.04 -4.89 -0.18
N GLN A 117 -21.39 -5.37 0.88
CA GLN A 117 -21.15 -6.81 1.07
C GLN A 117 -22.46 -7.59 1.23
N GLN A 118 -23.44 -7.05 1.94
CA GLN A 118 -24.78 -7.65 2.06
C GLN A 118 -25.48 -7.72 0.71
N LEU A 119 -25.39 -6.67 -0.12
CA LEU A 119 -25.93 -6.67 -1.48
C LEU A 119 -25.27 -7.74 -2.34
N ARG A 120 -23.93 -7.83 -2.34
CA ARG A 120 -23.19 -8.85 -3.11
C ARG A 120 -23.56 -10.28 -2.69
N LYS A 121 -23.72 -10.54 -1.40
CA LYS A 121 -24.17 -11.85 -0.89
C LYS A 121 -25.58 -12.21 -1.36
N ARG A 122 -26.45 -11.23 -1.57
CA ARG A 122 -27.80 -11.44 -2.11
C ARG A 122 -27.81 -11.64 -3.63
N GLN A 123 -26.83 -11.07 -4.32
CA GLN A 123 -26.65 -11.18 -5.78
C GLN A 123 -25.96 -12.48 -6.22
N VAL A 124 -25.90 -13.51 -5.37
CA VAL A 124 -25.41 -14.83 -5.79
C VAL A 124 -26.30 -15.32 -6.93
N LEU A 125 -25.71 -15.44 -8.12
CA LEU A 125 -26.36 -15.97 -9.31
C LEU A 125 -26.83 -17.40 -9.03
N THR A 126 -28.12 -17.59 -8.78
CA THR A 126 -28.74 -18.91 -8.62
C THR A 126 -28.86 -19.66 -9.95
N GLN A 127 -28.77 -18.95 -11.08
CA GLN A 127 -28.63 -19.52 -12.41
C GLN A 127 -27.51 -18.83 -13.18
N ASN A 128 -26.74 -19.63 -13.94
CA ASN A 128 -25.75 -19.12 -14.87
C ASN A 128 -26.48 -18.45 -16.06
N PRO A 129 -26.34 -17.12 -16.26
CA PRO A 129 -27.06 -16.39 -17.31
C PRO A 129 -26.66 -16.78 -18.74
N TYR A 130 -25.59 -17.58 -18.91
CA TYR A 130 -25.12 -18.07 -20.20
C TYR A 130 -25.49 -19.53 -20.49
N LYS A 131 -26.17 -20.22 -19.58
CA LYS A 131 -26.77 -21.53 -19.89
C LYS A 131 -28.12 -21.31 -20.59
N VAL A 132 -28.07 -21.07 -21.90
CA VAL A 132 -29.25 -21.28 -22.76
C VAL A 132 -29.46 -22.79 -22.82
N GLY A 133 -30.64 -23.25 -22.39
CA GLY A 133 -31.00 -24.66 -22.41
C GLY A 133 -31.01 -25.21 -23.83
N HIS A 134 -29.89 -25.78 -24.26
CA HIS A 134 -29.85 -26.74 -25.36
C HIS A 134 -29.85 -28.14 -24.75
N GLU A 135 -31.01 -28.59 -24.30
CA GLU A 135 -31.30 -30.01 -24.12
C GLU A 135 -32.62 -30.33 -24.83
N SER A 136 -32.68 -31.52 -25.43
CA SER A 136 -33.73 -32.16 -26.25
C SER A 136 -33.87 -31.64 -27.70
N THR A 137 -33.26 -32.33 -28.68
CA THR A 137 -33.76 -33.48 -29.49
C THR A 137 -34.95 -33.15 -30.36
#